data_AF-A0A2E7BJI8-F1
#
_entry.id   AF-A0A2E7BJI8-F1
#
_cell.length_a   1.000
_cell.length_b   1.000
_cell.length_c   1.000
_cell.angle_alpha   90.00
_cell.angle_beta   90.00
_cell.angle_gamma   90.00
#
_symmetry.space_group_name_H-M   'P 1'
#
loop_
_entity.id
_entity.type
_entity.pdbx_description
1 polymer ?
#
loop_
_entity_poly.entity_id
_entity_poly.type
_entity_poly.pdbx_seq_one_letter_code
_entity_poly.pdbx_strand_id
1 'polypeptide(L)'
;MTGAKPSWLGRNTLTPQISLPIIAVLIATVALLAILLILSDCRGAEPTCKVGTPGCELRQNVHWHADFALYIHGDQYDFNQKRFFSDEDHELSDNAHLHPPRHNVVHVHREGTTWSEFFSSLGFRLTDTCLTTPEGQQFCSSDSGELSFVLNGVRLDALAFQDITDIDRALISFGDESAQELMEQYKGVSNEACIVSLLCEKRLPPGGIEDEPCTGRSECN
;
A
#
# COMPACT_ATOMS: atom_id res chain seq x y z
N MET A 1 58.12 75.22 8.97
CA MET A 1 56.83 75.92 8.85
C MET A 1 56.02 75.22 7.77
N THR A 2 54.73 74.97 8.05
CA THR A 2 53.64 74.57 7.12
C THR A 2 53.86 73.27 6.32
N GLY A 3 52.99 72.25 6.33
CA GLY A 3 51.60 72.12 6.74
C GLY A 3 50.98 70.94 5.98
N ALA A 4 49.79 70.53 6.44
CA ALA A 4 48.81 69.64 5.78
C ALA A 4 49.05 68.12 5.81
N LYS A 5 48.24 67.45 6.66
CA LYS A 5 47.69 66.11 6.39
C LYS A 5 46.58 66.25 5.32
N PRO A 6 46.41 65.27 4.42
CA PRO A 6 45.10 65.03 3.82
C PRO A 6 44.50 63.70 4.25
N SER A 7 43.20 63.80 4.50
CA SER A 7 42.22 62.79 4.87
C SER A 7 42.12 61.63 3.88
N TRP A 8 42.20 60.41 4.40
CA TRP A 8 41.61 59.23 3.77
C TRP A 8 40.16 59.12 4.22
N LEU A 9 39.20 59.42 3.34
CA LEU A 9 37.79 59.00 3.41
C LEU A 9 37.12 59.27 2.06
N GLY A 10 37.44 58.45 1.06
CA GLY A 10 36.64 58.32 -0.16
C GLY A 10 35.50 57.34 0.11
N ARG A 11 34.30 57.85 0.39
CA ARG A 11 33.06 57.06 0.37
C ARG A 11 32.69 56.81 -1.10
N ASN A 12 33.00 55.63 -1.61
CA ASN A 12 32.40 55.14 -2.86
C ASN A 12 31.00 54.60 -2.53
N THR A 13 29.99 55.48 -2.55
CA THR A 13 28.59 55.06 -2.63
C THR A 13 28.32 54.60 -4.06
N LEU A 14 28.46 53.30 -4.31
CA LEU A 14 27.91 52.66 -5.51
C LEU A 14 26.38 52.65 -5.35
N THR A 15 25.70 53.65 -5.89
CA THR A 15 24.26 53.56 -6.13
C THR A 15 24.06 52.72 -7.38
N PRO A 16 23.40 51.54 -7.31
CA PRO A 16 23.05 50.82 -8.51
C PRO A 16 21.96 51.62 -9.21
N GLN A 17 22.31 52.32 -10.30
CA GLN A 17 21.32 52.87 -11.22
C GLN A 17 20.68 51.72 -11.99
N ILE A 18 19.78 50.98 -11.34
CA ILE A 18 18.90 50.06 -12.03
C ILE A 18 17.96 50.95 -12.83
N SER A 19 18.17 50.98 -14.15
CA SER A 19 17.35 51.80 -15.04
C SER A 19 15.89 51.39 -14.91
N LEU A 20 15.00 52.37 -14.72
CA LEU A 20 13.53 52.21 -14.69
C LEU A 20 12.95 51.18 -15.69
N PRO A 21 13.43 51.05 -16.95
CA PRO A 21 12.94 50.01 -17.86
C PRO A 21 13.16 48.58 -17.36
N ILE A 22 14.25 48.29 -16.64
CA ILE A 22 14.53 46.95 -16.11
C ILE A 22 13.54 46.59 -15.01
N ILE A 23 13.24 47.55 -14.13
CA ILE A 23 12.24 47.36 -13.05
C ILE A 23 10.85 47.16 -13.66
N ALA A 24 10.49 47.93 -14.69
CA ALA A 24 9.21 47.78 -15.37
C ALA A 24 9.05 46.41 -16.05
N VAL A 25 10.10 45.89 -16.70
CA VAL A 25 10.10 44.54 -17.29
C VAL A 25 9.96 43.48 -16.20
N LEU A 26 10.70 43.60 -15.09
CA LEU A 26 10.61 42.66 -13.97
C LEU A 26 9.21 42.63 -13.36
N ILE A 27 8.60 43.79 -13.12
CA ILE A 27 7.23 43.88 -12.61
C ILE A 27 6.24 43.24 -13.60
N ALA A 28 6.37 43.51 -14.90
CA ALA A 28 5.51 42.92 -15.92
C ALA A 28 5.65 41.39 -15.98
N THR A 29 6.87 40.86 -15.87
CA THR A 29 7.09 39.40 -15.87
C THR A 29 6.53 38.73 -14.62
N VAL A 30 6.69 39.33 -13.44
CA VAL A 30 6.12 38.80 -12.18
C VAL A 30 4.59 38.87 -12.21
N ALA A 31 4.02 39.96 -12.73
CA ALA A 31 2.58 40.09 -12.91
C ALA A 31 2.04 39.04 -13.90
N LEU A 32 2.73 38.82 -15.03
CA LEU A 32 2.36 37.79 -16.00
C LEU A 32 2.46 36.38 -15.40
N LEU A 33 3.51 36.10 -14.62
CA LEU A 33 3.70 34.81 -13.95
C LEU A 33 2.62 34.59 -12.89
N ALA A 34 2.28 35.62 -12.12
CA ALA A 34 1.19 35.57 -11.15
C ALA A 34 -0.17 35.38 -11.84
N ILE A 35 -0.42 36.05 -12.98
CA ILE A 35 -1.60 35.83 -13.81
C ILE A 35 -1.61 34.40 -14.35
N LEU A 36 -0.48 33.88 -14.84
CA LEU A 36 -0.35 32.49 -15.27
C LEU A 36 -0.61 31.50 -14.14
N LEU A 37 -0.17 31.79 -12.91
CA LEU A 37 -0.43 30.99 -11.71
C LEU A 37 -1.89 31.06 -11.25
N ILE A 38 -2.55 32.21 -11.44
CA ILE A 38 -3.99 32.40 -11.16
C ILE A 38 -4.84 31.73 -12.26
N LEU A 39 -4.37 31.73 -13.51
CA LEU A 39 -5.03 31.10 -14.66
C LEU A 39 -4.73 29.60 -14.77
N SER A 40 -3.67 29.11 -14.15
CA SER A 40 -3.49 27.67 -13.85
C SER A 40 -4.44 27.32 -12.71
N ASP A 41 -5.73 27.39 -13.05
CA ASP A 41 -6.84 26.92 -12.27
C ASP A 41 -6.59 25.43 -12.04
N CYS A 42 -6.14 25.06 -10.83
CA CYS A 42 -6.19 23.68 -10.37
C CYS A 42 -7.65 23.30 -10.11
N ARG A 43 -8.50 23.42 -11.12
CA ARG A 43 -9.77 22.68 -11.17
C ARG A 43 -9.39 21.23 -11.39
N GLY A 44 -8.99 20.57 -10.31
CA GLY A 44 -9.22 19.13 -10.21
C GLY A 44 -10.68 18.91 -10.58
N ALA A 45 -10.94 17.92 -11.42
CA ALA A 45 -12.30 17.53 -11.77
C ALA A 45 -13.12 17.46 -10.48
N GLU A 46 -14.27 18.13 -10.43
CA GLU A 46 -15.16 17.99 -9.28
C GLU A 46 -15.50 16.49 -9.16
N PRO A 47 -15.35 15.88 -7.96
CA PRO A 47 -15.67 14.48 -7.80
C PRO A 47 -17.11 14.26 -8.23
N THR A 48 -17.31 13.28 -9.11
CA THR A 48 -18.59 13.00 -9.78
C THR A 48 -19.69 12.54 -8.81
N CYS A 49 -19.34 12.38 -7.54
CA CYS A 49 -20.26 11.95 -6.51
C CYS A 49 -19.80 12.33 -5.10
N LYS A 50 -20.71 12.14 -4.14
CA LYS A 50 -20.49 12.53 -2.74
C LYS A 50 -19.66 11.46 -2.04
N VAL A 51 -18.50 11.83 -1.51
CA VAL A 51 -17.68 10.96 -0.66
C VAL A 51 -18.56 10.33 0.43
N GLY A 52 -18.53 9.01 0.51
CA GLY A 52 -19.33 8.23 1.48
C GLY A 52 -20.68 7.73 0.95
N THR A 53 -20.99 7.88 -0.34
CA THR A 53 -22.06 7.13 -1.00
C THR A 53 -21.51 5.85 -1.65
N PRO A 54 -22.32 4.78 -1.81
CA PRO A 54 -21.88 3.57 -2.53
C PRO A 54 -21.34 3.90 -3.94
N GLY A 55 -20.16 3.39 -4.28
CA GLY A 55 -19.42 3.69 -5.52
C GLY A 55 -18.61 4.99 -5.49
N CYS A 56 -18.54 5.64 -4.32
CA CYS A 56 -17.83 6.89 -4.05
C CYS A 56 -17.04 6.79 -2.75
N GLU A 57 -16.53 5.58 -2.51
CA GLU A 57 -15.53 5.33 -1.50
C GLU A 57 -14.24 6.04 -1.90
N LEU A 58 -13.46 6.51 -0.93
CA LEU A 58 -12.16 7.17 -1.17
C LEU A 58 -11.09 6.21 -1.75
N ARG A 59 -11.46 4.95 -2.02
CA ARG A 59 -10.58 3.84 -2.40
C ARG A 59 -10.94 3.40 -3.82
N GLN A 60 -9.96 3.40 -4.72
CA GLN A 60 -10.12 2.91 -6.09
C GLN A 60 -10.41 1.41 -6.15
N ASN A 61 -11.16 1.00 -7.18
CA ASN A 61 -11.28 -0.39 -7.57
C ASN A 61 -9.93 -0.88 -8.08
N VAL A 62 -9.49 -2.02 -7.55
CA VAL A 62 -8.29 -2.72 -8.03
C VAL A 62 -8.65 -4.18 -8.26
N HIS A 63 -7.73 -4.94 -8.84
CA HIS A 63 -7.79 -6.39 -8.81
C HIS A 63 -6.37 -6.92 -8.64
N TRP A 64 -6.00 -7.14 -7.38
CA TRP A 64 -4.65 -7.56 -6.99
C TRP A 64 -4.69 -8.93 -6.35
N HIS A 65 -3.59 -9.65 -6.51
CA HIS A 65 -3.43 -10.96 -5.90
C HIS A 65 -2.24 -10.95 -4.96
N ALA A 66 -2.41 -11.50 -3.76
CA ALA A 66 -1.33 -11.61 -2.78
C ALA A 66 -1.31 -12.99 -2.14
N ASP A 67 -0.12 -13.56 -1.99
CA ASP A 67 0.09 -14.83 -1.31
C ASP A 67 0.22 -14.62 0.20
N PHE A 68 -0.31 -15.55 0.98
CA PHE A 68 -0.12 -15.51 2.43
C PHE A 68 -0.02 -16.90 3.06
N ALA A 69 0.55 -16.94 4.26
CA ALA A 69 0.46 -18.08 5.15
C ALA A 69 0.35 -17.63 6.61
N LEU A 70 -0.37 -18.43 7.40
CA LEU A 70 -0.42 -18.32 8.85
C LEU A 70 0.18 -19.59 9.46
N TYR A 71 1.09 -19.43 10.41
CA TYR A 71 1.65 -20.50 11.22
C TYR A 71 1.31 -20.27 12.69
N ILE A 72 0.94 -21.34 13.40
CA ILE A 72 0.69 -21.33 14.84
C ILE A 72 1.48 -22.50 15.44
N HIS A 73 2.46 -22.19 16.29
CA HIS A 73 3.36 -23.16 16.91
C HIS A 73 4.04 -24.08 15.89
N GLY A 74 4.53 -23.50 14.78
CA GLY A 74 5.16 -24.24 13.69
C GLY A 74 4.22 -24.95 12.71
N ASP A 75 2.92 -25.04 13.00
CA ASP A 75 1.93 -25.68 12.13
C ASP A 75 1.26 -24.66 11.20
N GLN A 76 1.27 -24.92 9.90
CA GLN A 76 0.59 -24.08 8.91
C GLN A 76 -0.93 -24.22 9.05
N TYR A 77 -1.63 -23.09 9.16
CA TYR A 77 -3.08 -23.04 9.22
C TYR A 77 -3.71 -23.37 7.87
N ASP A 78 -4.72 -24.23 7.88
CA ASP A 78 -5.43 -24.66 6.68
C ASP A 78 -6.63 -23.76 6.35
N PHE A 79 -6.48 -22.93 5.31
CA PHE A 79 -7.55 -22.09 4.78
C PHE A 79 -8.42 -22.80 3.72
N ASN A 80 -8.16 -24.07 3.40
CA ASN A 80 -8.96 -24.84 2.44
C ASN A 80 -10.29 -25.34 3.04
N GLN A 81 -11.09 -24.40 3.54
CA GLN A 81 -12.35 -24.68 4.21
C GLN A 81 -13.43 -23.77 3.63
N LYS A 82 -14.60 -24.33 3.33
CA LYS A 82 -15.73 -23.59 2.73
C LYS A 82 -16.09 -22.30 3.45
N ARG A 83 -15.93 -22.25 4.77
CA ARG A 83 -16.21 -21.07 5.59
C ARG A 83 -15.34 -19.84 5.29
N PHE A 84 -14.22 -20.03 4.59
CA PHE A 84 -13.29 -18.96 4.21
C PHE A 84 -13.43 -18.55 2.74
N PHE A 85 -14.30 -19.21 1.99
CA PHE A 85 -14.47 -18.95 0.57
C PHE A 85 -15.65 -18.01 0.33
N SER A 86 -15.46 -17.11 -0.62
CA SER A 86 -16.57 -16.40 -1.25
C SER A 86 -16.97 -17.11 -2.55
N ASP A 87 -18.27 -17.08 -2.84
CA ASP A 87 -18.86 -17.55 -4.09
C ASP A 87 -20.02 -16.62 -4.52
N GLU A 88 -20.68 -16.93 -5.64
CA GLU A 88 -21.76 -16.10 -6.20
C GLU A 88 -22.94 -15.88 -5.23
N ASP A 89 -23.19 -16.83 -4.33
CA ASP A 89 -24.32 -16.80 -3.39
C ASP A 89 -23.90 -16.29 -2.01
N HIS A 90 -22.59 -16.29 -1.71
CA HIS A 90 -22.04 -15.95 -0.41
C HIS A 90 -20.71 -15.21 -0.51
N GLU A 91 -20.76 -13.88 -0.52
CA GLU A 91 -19.58 -13.03 -0.43
C GLU A 91 -19.25 -12.70 1.04
N LEU A 92 -18.02 -12.96 1.46
CA LEU A 92 -17.55 -12.64 2.82
C LEU A 92 -17.12 -11.17 2.95
N SER A 93 -16.61 -10.58 1.86
CA SER A 93 -16.22 -9.17 1.79
C SER A 93 -16.06 -8.70 0.35
N ASP A 94 -16.67 -7.54 0.07
CA ASP A 94 -16.55 -6.81 -1.20
C ASP A 94 -15.11 -6.30 -1.48
N ASN A 95 -14.22 -6.31 -0.48
CA ASN A 95 -12.91 -5.67 -0.55
C ASN A 95 -11.78 -6.69 -0.75
N ALA A 96 -11.88 -7.86 -0.11
CA ALA A 96 -10.95 -8.97 -0.33
C ALA A 96 -11.51 -10.31 0.11
N HIS A 97 -11.22 -11.35 -0.66
CA HIS A 97 -11.71 -12.70 -0.39
C HIS A 97 -10.75 -13.79 -0.87
N LEU A 98 -11.10 -15.04 -0.53
CA LEU A 98 -10.51 -16.26 -1.07
C LEU A 98 -11.57 -17.01 -1.87
N HIS A 99 -11.14 -17.73 -2.89
CA HIS A 99 -11.98 -18.73 -3.54
C HIS A 99 -11.14 -19.91 -4.06
N PRO A 100 -11.75 -21.09 -4.25
CA PRO A 100 -11.09 -22.18 -4.96
C PRO A 100 -10.67 -21.77 -6.37
N PRO A 101 -9.56 -22.29 -6.90
CA PRO A 101 -8.76 -23.39 -6.36
C PRO A 101 -7.66 -22.96 -5.38
N ARG A 102 -7.43 -21.66 -5.16
CA ARG A 102 -6.29 -21.13 -4.40
C ARG A 102 -6.71 -20.55 -3.05
N HIS A 103 -6.61 -21.36 -2.03
CA HIS A 103 -6.96 -20.99 -0.66
C HIS A 103 -5.86 -20.21 0.08
N ASN A 104 -4.78 -19.85 -0.61
CA ASN A 104 -3.61 -19.15 -0.10
C ASN A 104 -3.28 -17.88 -0.91
N VAL A 105 -4.16 -17.51 -1.85
CA VAL A 105 -4.07 -16.28 -2.65
C VAL A 105 -5.28 -15.41 -2.33
N VAL A 106 -5.02 -14.22 -1.80
CA VAL A 106 -6.02 -13.19 -1.53
C VAL A 106 -6.33 -12.47 -2.82
N HIS A 107 -7.61 -12.34 -3.16
CA HIS A 107 -8.12 -11.48 -4.24
C HIS A 107 -8.54 -10.16 -3.60
N VAL A 108 -7.97 -9.04 -4.04
CA VAL A 108 -8.22 -7.71 -3.48
C VAL A 108 -8.91 -6.84 -4.52
N HIS A 109 -10.08 -6.30 -4.17
CA HIS A 109 -10.94 -5.52 -5.07
C HIS A 109 -10.97 -4.01 -4.76
N ARG A 110 -10.33 -3.58 -3.67
CA ARG A 110 -10.22 -2.16 -3.28
C ARG A 110 -8.79 -1.83 -2.82
N GLU A 111 -8.20 -0.76 -3.36
CA GLU A 111 -6.87 -0.30 -2.91
C GLU A 111 -6.91 0.03 -1.41
N GLY A 112 -5.81 -0.07 -0.67
CA GLY A 112 -5.81 0.22 0.77
C GLY A 112 -6.50 -0.83 1.64
N THR A 113 -6.77 -2.04 1.10
CA THR A 113 -7.29 -3.15 1.91
C THR A 113 -6.15 -3.61 2.78
N THR A 114 -6.34 -3.63 4.10
CA THR A 114 -5.27 -4.02 5.01
C THR A 114 -5.30 -5.51 5.32
N TRP A 115 -4.17 -6.05 5.79
CA TRP A 115 -4.14 -7.44 6.27
C TRP A 115 -5.15 -7.67 7.40
N SER A 116 -5.33 -6.73 8.33
CA SER A 116 -6.34 -6.87 9.39
C SER A 116 -7.78 -6.92 8.87
N GLU A 117 -8.09 -6.13 7.84
CA GLU A 117 -9.40 -6.13 7.18
C GLU A 117 -9.67 -7.48 6.50
N PHE A 118 -8.70 -7.99 5.74
CA PHE A 118 -8.79 -9.32 5.13
C PHE A 118 -8.97 -10.43 6.17
N PHE A 119 -8.15 -10.47 7.22
CA PHE A 119 -8.33 -11.48 8.27
C PHE A 119 -9.68 -11.34 8.98
N SER A 120 -10.19 -10.11 9.13
CA SER A 120 -11.53 -9.86 9.70
C SER A 120 -12.66 -10.41 8.82
N SER A 121 -12.54 -10.40 7.49
CA SER A 121 -13.56 -10.99 6.61
C SER A 121 -13.65 -12.51 6.77
N LEU A 122 -12.54 -13.15 7.16
CA LEU A 122 -12.46 -14.58 7.47
C LEU A 122 -12.85 -14.92 8.92
N GLY A 123 -13.29 -13.93 9.71
CA GLY A 123 -13.67 -14.11 11.12
C GLY A 123 -12.50 -14.15 12.10
N PHE A 124 -11.28 -13.85 11.66
CA PHE A 124 -10.15 -13.62 12.56
C PHE A 124 -10.15 -12.19 13.09
N ARG A 125 -9.32 -11.92 14.08
CA ARG A 125 -8.92 -10.55 14.44
C ARG A 125 -7.41 -10.48 14.52
N LEU A 126 -6.80 -9.71 13.64
CA LEU A 126 -5.36 -9.49 13.59
C LEU A 126 -5.02 -8.08 14.07
N THR A 127 -4.13 -7.99 15.05
CA THR A 127 -3.42 -6.76 15.43
C THR A 127 -1.92 -7.01 15.34
N ASP A 128 -1.10 -5.97 15.52
CA ASP A 128 0.36 -6.12 15.52
C ASP A 128 0.90 -6.90 16.73
N THR A 129 0.04 -7.28 17.67
CA THR A 129 0.44 -7.99 18.89
C THR A 129 -0.42 -9.21 19.21
N CYS A 130 -1.51 -9.45 18.48
CA CYS A 130 -2.45 -10.53 18.76
C CYS A 130 -3.15 -11.02 17.49
N LEU A 131 -3.27 -12.35 17.38
CA LEU A 131 -4.19 -13.02 16.47
C LEU A 131 -5.30 -13.69 17.28
N THR A 132 -6.57 -13.45 16.92
CA THR A 132 -7.72 -14.21 17.42
C THR A 132 -8.30 -15.03 16.29
N THR A 133 -8.49 -16.34 16.47
CA THR A 133 -9.10 -17.22 15.46
C THR A 133 -10.62 -17.11 15.49
N PRO A 134 -11.33 -17.61 14.46
CA PRO A 134 -12.79 -17.66 14.46
C PRO A 134 -13.38 -18.46 15.63
N GLU A 135 -12.61 -19.42 16.17
CA GLU A 135 -12.98 -20.21 17.35
C GLU A 135 -12.76 -19.46 18.68
N GLY A 136 -12.21 -18.25 18.64
CA GLY A 136 -11.94 -17.41 19.81
C GLY A 136 -10.61 -17.70 20.51
N GLN A 137 -9.75 -18.55 19.94
CA GLN A 137 -8.39 -18.77 20.47
C GLN A 137 -7.54 -17.52 20.25
N GLN A 138 -6.74 -17.14 21.24
CA GLN A 138 -5.91 -15.94 21.19
C GLN A 138 -4.42 -16.28 21.26
N PHE A 139 -3.67 -15.69 20.35
CA PHE A 139 -2.24 -15.88 20.16
C PHE A 139 -1.58 -14.50 20.19
N CYS A 140 -1.21 -14.05 21.39
CA CYS A 140 -0.69 -12.70 21.64
C CYS A 140 0.77 -12.73 22.03
N SER A 141 1.55 -11.80 21.48
CA SER A 141 2.96 -11.59 21.84
C SER A 141 3.08 -11.37 23.34
N SER A 142 3.82 -12.26 24.00
CA SER A 142 4.05 -12.28 25.44
C SER A 142 5.31 -13.10 25.75
N ASP A 143 5.57 -13.38 27.02
CA ASP A 143 6.72 -14.21 27.41
C ASP A 143 6.64 -15.66 26.91
N SER A 144 5.45 -16.14 26.49
CA SER A 144 5.23 -17.52 26.02
C SER A 144 5.23 -17.69 24.49
N GLY A 145 5.46 -16.62 23.73
CA GLY A 145 5.48 -16.66 22.27
C GLY A 145 5.37 -15.27 21.66
N GLU A 146 5.86 -15.13 20.42
CA GLU A 146 5.87 -13.90 19.65
C GLU A 146 4.98 -14.05 18.41
N LEU A 147 4.12 -13.07 18.16
CA LEU A 147 3.48 -12.88 16.86
C LEU A 147 4.46 -12.12 15.96
N SER A 148 4.97 -12.81 14.94
CA SER A 148 5.98 -12.32 14.00
C SER A 148 5.42 -12.18 12.59
N PHE A 149 5.91 -11.18 11.86
CA PHE A 149 5.49 -10.90 10.49
C PHE A 149 6.67 -10.85 9.53
N VAL A 150 6.50 -11.42 8.34
CA VAL A 150 7.43 -11.23 7.21
C VAL A 150 6.62 -10.83 5.98
N LEU A 151 6.90 -9.66 5.43
CA LEU A 151 6.29 -9.19 4.18
C LEU A 151 7.38 -9.05 3.13
N ASN A 152 7.22 -9.73 1.99
CA ASN A 152 8.18 -9.69 0.88
C ASN A 152 9.63 -9.99 1.28
N GLY A 153 9.80 -10.89 2.26
CA GLY A 153 11.09 -11.34 2.78
C GLY A 153 11.72 -10.41 3.82
N VAL A 154 11.00 -9.36 4.23
CA VAL A 154 11.42 -8.41 5.26
C VAL A 154 10.61 -8.64 6.52
N ARG A 155 11.28 -8.88 7.66
CA ARG A 155 10.61 -8.93 8.97
C ARG A 155 10.07 -7.55 9.33
N LEU A 156 8.82 -7.50 9.77
CA LEU A 156 8.14 -6.28 10.20
C LEU A 156 7.71 -6.40 11.66
N ASP A 157 7.69 -5.27 12.37
CA ASP A 157 7.13 -5.19 13.72
C ASP A 157 5.59 -5.04 13.70
N ALA A 158 5.04 -4.59 12.57
CA ALA A 158 3.62 -4.34 12.38
C ALA A 158 3.18 -4.70 10.96
N LEU A 159 2.05 -5.40 10.84
CA LEU A 159 1.46 -5.85 9.58
C LEU A 159 -0.02 -5.51 9.48
N ALA A 160 -0.73 -5.38 10.60
CA ALA A 160 -2.20 -5.33 10.64
C ALA A 160 -2.77 -4.22 9.75
N PHE A 161 -2.13 -3.05 9.73
CA PHE A 161 -2.54 -1.89 8.92
C PHE A 161 -1.67 -1.66 7.68
N GLN A 162 -0.85 -2.64 7.28
CA GLN A 162 -0.20 -2.57 5.97
C GLN A 162 -1.22 -2.91 4.89
N ASP A 163 -1.20 -2.13 3.82
CA ASP A 163 -2.02 -2.38 2.65
C ASP A 163 -1.54 -3.65 1.93
N ILE A 164 -2.47 -4.45 1.45
CA ILE A 164 -2.20 -5.58 0.57
C ILE A 164 -2.02 -5.02 -0.85
N THR A 165 -0.89 -5.32 -1.48
CA THR A 165 -0.57 -4.92 -2.85
C THR A 165 -0.32 -6.12 -3.76
N ASP A 166 -0.36 -5.90 -5.07
CA ASP A 166 -0.20 -6.98 -6.05
C ASP A 166 1.15 -7.68 -5.90
N ILE A 167 1.11 -9.02 -5.88
CA ILE A 167 2.23 -9.96 -5.75
C ILE A 167 2.89 -9.96 -4.36
N ASP A 168 2.24 -9.36 -3.35
CA ASP A 168 2.72 -9.47 -1.98
C ASP A 168 2.79 -10.93 -1.53
N ARG A 169 3.78 -11.20 -0.68
CA ARG A 169 3.93 -12.47 0.04
C ARG A 169 4.03 -12.18 1.52
N ALA A 170 3.01 -12.54 2.28
CA ALA A 170 2.96 -12.34 3.72
C ALA A 170 3.06 -13.65 4.51
N LEU A 171 3.87 -13.64 5.56
CA LEU A 171 3.87 -14.65 6.61
C LEU A 171 3.40 -13.99 7.91
N ILE A 172 2.45 -14.64 8.55
CA ILE A 172 2.07 -14.40 9.94
C ILE A 172 2.47 -15.67 10.70
N SER A 173 3.31 -15.57 11.73
CA SER A 173 3.66 -16.71 12.58
C SER A 173 3.47 -16.36 14.04
N PHE A 174 2.89 -17.28 14.81
CA PHE A 174 2.89 -17.20 16.26
C PHE A 174 3.63 -18.40 16.85
N GLY A 175 4.66 -18.14 17.67
CA GLY A 175 5.44 -19.18 18.32
C GLY A 175 6.75 -18.65 18.91
N ASP A 176 7.69 -19.55 19.13
CA ASP A 176 9.04 -19.27 19.61
C ASP A 176 10.10 -19.39 18.50
N GLU A 177 9.68 -19.23 17.24
CA GLU A 177 10.55 -19.40 16.08
C GLU A 177 11.76 -18.44 16.13
N SER A 178 12.94 -19.02 15.94
CA SER A 178 14.13 -18.23 15.64
C SER A 178 13.98 -17.48 14.32
N ALA A 179 14.79 -16.44 14.11
CA ALA A 179 14.82 -15.72 12.83
C ALA A 179 15.07 -16.64 11.61
N GLN A 180 15.81 -17.75 11.81
CA GLN A 180 16.05 -18.73 10.76
C GLN A 180 14.81 -19.58 10.46
N GLU A 181 14.11 -20.05 11.49
CA GLU A 181 12.87 -20.84 11.35
C GLU A 181 11.75 -20.00 10.73
N LEU A 182 11.61 -18.74 11.13
CA LEU A 182 10.66 -17.80 10.55
C LEU A 182 10.90 -17.61 9.04
N MET A 183 12.17 -17.48 8.63
CA MET A 183 12.51 -17.38 7.21
C MET A 183 12.33 -18.70 6.45
N GLU A 184 12.39 -19.84 7.13
CA GLU A 184 12.06 -21.14 6.52
C GLU A 184 10.56 -21.25 6.26
N GLN A 185 9.71 -20.86 7.22
CA GLN A 185 8.27 -20.74 7.02
C GLN A 185 7.94 -19.78 5.87
N TYR A 186 8.65 -18.64 5.76
CA TYR A 186 8.44 -17.67 4.68
C TYR A 186 8.74 -18.25 3.29
N LYS A 187 9.69 -19.20 3.17
CA LYS A 187 9.92 -19.91 1.89
C LYS A 187 8.74 -20.79 1.51
N GLY A 188 7.96 -21.25 2.49
CA GLY A 188 6.72 -22.00 2.30
C GLY A 188 5.52 -21.14 1.88
N VAL A 189 5.57 -19.81 2.10
CA VAL A 189 4.59 -18.89 1.51
C VAL A 189 4.68 -19.03 0.01
N SER A 190 3.55 -19.27 -0.65
CA SER A 190 3.54 -19.52 -2.09
C SER A 190 3.86 -18.24 -2.88
N ASN A 191 3.91 -18.36 -4.19
CA ASN A 191 4.03 -17.24 -5.12
C ASN A 191 3.03 -17.42 -6.26
N GLU A 192 1.84 -17.94 -5.96
CA GLU A 192 0.79 -18.27 -6.92
C GLU A 192 0.01 -17.04 -7.37
N ALA A 193 0.04 -15.93 -6.63
CA ALA A 193 -0.52 -14.65 -7.05
C ALA A 193 -0.04 -14.24 -8.45
N CYS A 194 1.21 -14.52 -8.80
CA CYS A 194 1.73 -14.18 -10.13
C CYS A 194 1.12 -15.00 -11.29
N ILE A 195 0.49 -16.16 -11.01
CA ILE A 195 -0.25 -16.93 -12.02
C ILE A 195 -1.55 -16.21 -12.36
N VAL A 196 -2.34 -15.87 -11.33
CA VAL A 196 -3.65 -15.20 -11.49
C VAL A 196 -3.50 -13.75 -11.95
N SER A 197 -2.45 -13.04 -11.53
CA SER A 197 -2.09 -11.73 -12.10
C SER A 197 -1.47 -11.82 -13.52
N LEU A 198 -1.34 -13.01 -14.12
CA LEU A 198 -0.77 -13.25 -15.45
C LEU A 198 0.69 -12.75 -15.62
N LEU A 199 1.45 -12.66 -14.53
CA LEU A 199 2.84 -12.20 -14.54
C LEU A 199 3.86 -13.35 -14.66
N CYS A 200 3.43 -14.59 -14.40
CA CYS A 200 4.27 -15.79 -14.47
C CYS A 200 3.94 -16.66 -15.69
N GLU A 201 4.14 -16.13 -16.90
CA GLU A 201 3.77 -16.75 -18.20
C GLU A 201 4.12 -18.25 -18.31
N LYS A 202 5.31 -18.64 -17.83
CA LYS A 202 5.80 -20.02 -17.91
C LYS A 202 5.05 -21.01 -17.00
N ARG A 203 4.26 -20.52 -16.05
CA ARG A 203 3.49 -21.33 -15.10
C ARG A 203 1.99 -21.28 -15.39
N LEU A 204 1.57 -20.60 -16.45
CA LEU A 204 0.17 -20.58 -16.82
C LEU A 204 -0.27 -21.99 -17.24
N PRO A 205 -1.34 -22.52 -16.65
CA PRO A 205 -1.86 -23.83 -17.04
C PRO A 205 -2.36 -23.80 -18.50
N PRO A 206 -2.24 -24.92 -19.24
CA PRO A 206 -2.63 -24.99 -20.65
C PRO A 206 -4.14 -24.79 -20.89
N GLY A 207 -4.96 -24.85 -19.83
CA GLY A 207 -6.41 -24.62 -19.87
C GLY A 207 -6.85 -23.19 -19.50
N GLY A 208 -5.91 -22.26 -19.27
CA GLY A 208 -6.22 -20.93 -18.73
C GLY A 208 -6.35 -20.93 -17.20
N ILE A 209 -6.36 -19.74 -16.62
CA ILE A 209 -6.58 -19.54 -15.19
C ILE A 209 -8.08 -19.56 -14.87
N GLU A 210 -8.39 -19.70 -13.59
CA GLU A 210 -9.72 -19.50 -13.03
C GLU A 210 -10.42 -18.25 -13.60
N ASP A 211 -11.71 -18.39 -13.92
CA ASP A 211 -12.52 -17.28 -14.43
C ASP A 211 -12.80 -16.33 -13.27
N GLU A 212 -12.02 -15.26 -13.21
CA GLU A 212 -12.22 -14.17 -12.27
C GLU A 212 -12.80 -12.97 -13.03
N PRO A 213 -13.89 -12.37 -12.54
CA PRO A 213 -14.29 -11.06 -13.04
C PRO A 213 -13.14 -10.08 -12.74
N CYS A 214 -12.39 -9.73 -13.80
CA CYS A 214 -11.34 -8.70 -13.86
C CYS A 214 -9.86 -9.14 -13.83
N THR A 215 -9.46 -10.34 -14.22
CA THR A 215 -8.01 -10.71 -14.28
C THR A 215 -7.23 -9.93 -15.35
N GLY A 216 -6.25 -9.15 -14.90
CA GLY A 216 -5.19 -8.57 -15.75
C GLY A 216 -5.61 -7.41 -16.66
N ARG A 217 -5.23 -6.18 -16.29
CA ARG A 217 -5.26 -4.95 -17.14
C ARG A 217 -6.60 -4.57 -17.81
N SER A 218 -7.68 -5.33 -17.65
CA SER A 218 -9.02 -4.92 -18.06
C SER A 218 -9.65 -4.05 -16.98
N GLU A 219 -10.26 -2.94 -17.38
CA GLU A 219 -10.91 -1.99 -16.47
C GLU A 219 -11.99 -2.68 -15.62
N CYS A 220 -11.81 -2.63 -14.30
CA CYS A 220 -12.86 -2.92 -13.32
C CYS A 220 -13.83 -1.73 -13.28
N ASN A 221 -14.73 -1.61 -14.27
CA ASN A 221 -15.79 -0.58 -14.27
C ASN A 221 -17.08 -1.11 -13.65
#